data_AF-A0A3D5AR14-F1
#
_entry.id   AF-A0A3D5AR14-F1
#
_cell.length_a   1.000
_cell.length_b   1.000
_cell.length_c   1.000
_cell.angle_alpha   90.00
_cell.angle_beta   90.00
_cell.angle_gamma   90.00
#
_symmetry.space_group_name_H-M   'P 1'
#
loop_
_entity.id
_entity.type
_entity.pdbx_description
1 polymer ?
#
loop_
_entity_poly.entity_id
_entity_poly.type
_entity_poly.pdbx_seq_one_letter_code
_entity_poly.pdbx_strand_id
1 'polypeptide(L)'
;MPLESIIDDVTGSLRDSRSAIEACNESVAALSRSKTGARAMIAVLLHVQDHLRCVAASGSWQVFSSVPLSDGVVGRAYAQGLPQTVT
;
A
#
# COMPACT_ATOMS: atom_id res chain seq x y z
N MET A 1 -11.71 -7.74 12.58
CA MET A 1 -11.54 -8.72 11.51
C MET A 1 -10.36 -9.60 11.87
N PRO A 2 -10.53 -10.92 11.93
CA PRO A 2 -9.41 -11.86 12.00
C PRO A 2 -8.49 -11.70 10.78
N LEU A 3 -7.20 -12.00 10.91
CA LEU A 3 -6.22 -11.86 9.82
C LEU A 3 -6.62 -12.66 8.56
N GLU A 4 -7.12 -13.88 8.74
CA GLU A 4 -7.59 -14.74 7.65
C GLU A 4 -8.69 -14.07 6.83
N SER A 5 -9.65 -13.43 7.49
CA SER A 5 -10.71 -12.68 6.79
C SER A 5 -10.20 -11.47 6.02
N ILE A 6 -9.10 -10.83 6.47
CA ILE A 6 -8.44 -9.76 5.69
C ILE A 6 -7.80 -10.35 4.44
N ILE A 7 -7.11 -11.49 4.58
CA ILE A 7 -6.45 -12.18 3.48
C ILE A 7 -7.48 -12.62 2.43
N ASP A 8 -8.62 -13.17 2.86
CA ASP A 8 -9.69 -13.61 1.97
C ASP A 8 -10.32 -12.43 1.23
N ASP A 9 -10.63 -11.33 1.93
CA ASP A 9 -11.18 -10.10 1.32
C ASP A 9 -10.24 -9.53 0.24
N VAL A 10 -8.95 -9.42 0.57
CA VAL A 10 -7.94 -8.92 -0.38
C VAL A 10 -7.79 -9.89 -1.55
N THR A 11 -7.76 -11.20 -1.30
CA THR A 11 -7.64 -12.22 -2.34
C THR A 11 -8.83 -12.20 -3.29
N GLY A 12 -10.05 -12.06 -2.77
CA GLY A 12 -11.26 -11.92 -3.59
C GLY A 12 -11.21 -10.68 -4.47
N SER A 13 -10.91 -9.52 -3.87
CA SER A 13 -10.74 -8.26 -4.59
C SER A 13 -9.72 -8.36 -5.73
N LEU A 14 -8.56 -8.98 -5.48
CA LEU A 14 -7.51 -9.13 -6.49
C LEU A 14 -7.93 -9.99 -7.69
N ARG A 15 -8.80 -10.99 -7.48
CA ARG A 15 -9.31 -11.86 -8.56
C ARG A 15 -10.26 -11.12 -9.50
N ASP A 16 -11.05 -10.19 -8.96
CA ASP A 16 -12.09 -9.48 -9.72
C ASP A 16 -11.60 -8.17 -10.34
N SER A 17 -10.43 -7.69 -9.93
CA SER A 17 -9.82 -6.45 -10.40
C SER A 17 -9.44 -6.51 -11.87
N ARG A 18 -9.78 -5.46 -12.63
CA ARG A 18 -9.51 -5.34 -14.08
C ARG A 18 -8.29 -4.50 -14.39
N SER A 19 -7.68 -3.89 -13.37
CA SER A 19 -6.44 -3.14 -13.47
C SER A 19 -5.63 -3.20 -12.18
N ALA A 20 -4.33 -2.92 -12.28
CA ALA A 20 -3.47 -2.82 -11.10
C ALA A 20 -3.90 -1.69 -10.15
N ILE A 21 -4.42 -0.57 -10.66
CA ILE A 21 -4.88 0.55 -9.84
C ILE A 21 -6.13 0.16 -9.05
N GLU A 22 -7.08 -0.52 -9.68
CA GLU A 22 -8.28 -1.04 -9.02
C GLU A 22 -7.91 -2.04 -7.92
N ALA A 23 -7.04 -3.01 -8.23
CA ALA A 23 -6.49 -3.97 -7.27
C ALA A 23 -5.85 -3.29 -6.05
N CYS A 24 -5.04 -2.24 -6.28
CA CYS A 24 -4.39 -1.51 -5.20
C CYS A 24 -5.40 -0.75 -4.32
N ASN A 25 -6.39 -0.10 -4.93
CA ASN A 25 -7.40 0.67 -4.19
C ASN A 25 -8.28 -0.23 -3.34
N GLU A 26 -8.74 -1.35 -3.89
CA GLU A 26 -9.57 -2.30 -3.15
C GLU A 26 -8.78 -2.97 -2.01
N SER A 27 -7.51 -3.31 -2.24
CA SER A 27 -6.62 -3.83 -1.19
C SER A 27 -6.46 -2.83 -0.04
N VAL A 28 -6.22 -1.55 -0.35
CA VAL A 28 -6.15 -0.47 0.65
C VAL A 28 -7.47 -0.32 1.38
N ALA A 29 -8.61 -0.38 0.68
CA ALA A 29 -9.92 -0.26 1.28
C ALA A 29 -10.22 -1.41 2.26
N ALA A 30 -9.91 -2.65 1.88
CA ALA A 30 -10.05 -3.83 2.73
C ALA A 30 -9.18 -3.72 4.00
N LEU A 31 -7.92 -3.35 3.84
CA LEU A 31 -6.99 -3.16 4.96
C LEU A 31 -7.45 -2.03 5.89
N SER A 32 -7.92 -0.90 5.33
CA SER A 32 -8.38 0.28 6.09
C SER A 32 -9.61 -0.01 6.96
N ARG A 33 -10.48 -0.95 6.54
CA ARG A 33 -11.64 -1.38 7.33
C ARG A 33 -11.28 -2.29 8.51
N SER A 34 -10.09 -2.89 8.50
CA SER A 34 -9.64 -3.74 9.61
C SER A 34 -9.36 -2.91 10.88
N LYS A 35 -9.52 -3.51 12.07
CA LYS A 35 -9.25 -2.81 13.35
C LYS A 35 -7.81 -2.27 13.44
N THR A 36 -6.86 -3.00 12.86
CA THR A 36 -5.44 -2.60 12.81
C THR A 36 -5.23 -1.49 11.79
N GLY A 37 -5.79 -1.64 10.59
CA GLY A 37 -5.65 -0.67 9.51
C GLY A 37 -6.38 0.65 9.75
N ALA A 38 -7.48 0.65 10.51
CA ALA A 38 -8.21 1.87 10.87
C ALA A 38 -7.37 2.88 11.68
N ARG A 39 -6.25 2.45 12.27
CA ARG A 39 -5.29 3.30 12.98
C ARG A 39 -3.98 3.50 12.23
N ALA A 40 -3.84 2.91 11.05
CA ALA A 40 -2.64 2.98 10.23
C ALA A 40 -2.89 3.81 8.97
N MET A 41 -1.86 4.54 8.54
CA MET A 41 -1.83 5.08 7.20
C MET A 41 -1.26 4.00 6.27
N ILE A 42 -2.00 3.69 5.22
CA ILE A 42 -1.71 2.59 4.31
C ILE A 42 -1.59 3.20 2.92
N ALA A 43 -0.53 2.89 2.18
CA ALA A 43 -0.44 3.23 0.77
C ALA A 43 0.24 2.13 -0.02
N VAL A 44 -0.12 2.06 -1.30
CA VAL A 44 0.51 1.19 -2.27
C VAL A 44 1.25 2.05 -3.27
N LEU A 45 2.55 1.78 -3.39
CA LEU A 45 3.41 2.43 -4.37
C LEU A 45 3.88 1.40 -5.38
N LEU A 46 3.82 1.75 -6.66
CA LEU A 46 4.33 0.94 -7.75
C LEU A 46 5.62 1.55 -8.28
N HIS A 47 6.57 0.68 -8.62
CA HIS A 47 7.81 1.07 -9.25
C HIS A 47 7.54 1.51 -10.70
N VAL A 48 7.90 2.76 -11.00
CA VAL A 48 7.86 3.34 -12.33
C VAL A 48 9.19 4.03 -12.59
N GLN A 49 9.98 3.48 -13.52
CA GLN A 49 11.32 3.96 -13.89
C GLN A 49 12.30 3.99 -12.71
N ASP A 50 12.69 5.15 -12.22
CA ASP A 50 13.61 5.38 -11.11
C ASP A 50 12.87 5.89 -9.85
N HIS A 51 11.54 5.73 -9.83
CA HIS A 51 10.67 6.23 -8.77
C HIS A 51 9.61 5.22 -8.33
N LEU A 52 9.05 5.45 -7.14
CA LEU A 52 7.87 4.80 -6.61
C LEU A 52 6.70 5.78 -6.66
N ARG A 53 5.65 5.41 -7.37
CA ARG A 53 4.44 6.23 -7.52
C ARG A 53 3.34 5.68 -6.64
N CYS A 54 2.79 6.51 -5.75
CA CYS A 54 1.60 6.14 -4.99
C CYS A 54 0.40 6.02 -5.94
N VAL A 55 -0.26 4.86 -5.92
CA VAL A 55 -1.41 4.54 -6.78
C VAL A 55 -2.70 4.31 -5.98
N ALA A 56 -2.58 4.06 -4.68
CA ALA A 56 -3.69 3.94 -3.75
C ALA A 56 -3.23 4.30 -2.34
N ALA A 57 -4.08 4.94 -1.54
CA ALA A 57 -3.78 5.23 -0.15
C ALA A 57 -5.03 5.40 0.72
N SER A 58 -4.89 5.12 2.02
CA SER A 58 -5.89 5.42 3.03
C SER A 58 -5.73 6.87 3.50
N GLY A 59 -6.86 7.58 3.58
CA GLY A 59 -6.87 8.99 3.95
C GLY A 59 -6.14 9.90 2.95
N SER A 60 -5.55 11.00 3.43
CA SER A 60 -5.00 12.08 2.59
C SER A 60 -3.54 11.88 2.14
N TRP A 61 -3.07 10.63 1.99
CA TRP A 61 -1.69 10.30 1.58
C TRP A 61 -1.33 10.67 0.13
N GLN A 62 -2.20 11.40 -0.57
CA GLN A 62 -1.95 12.01 -1.88
C GLN A 62 -0.70 12.92 -1.95
N VAL A 63 0.01 13.15 -0.85
CA VAL A 63 1.25 13.91 -0.76
C VAL A 63 2.46 13.16 -1.33
N PHE A 64 2.45 11.82 -1.36
CA PHE A 64 3.55 11.01 -1.92
C PHE A 64 3.29 10.62 -3.38
N SER A 65 3.17 11.62 -4.26
CA SER A 65 2.94 11.32 -5.69
C SER A 65 4.13 10.57 -6.34
N SER A 66 5.36 10.81 -5.88
CA SER A 66 6.58 10.17 -6.37
C SER A 66 7.67 10.15 -5.29
N VAL A 67 8.35 9.02 -5.11
CA VAL A 67 9.47 8.85 -4.18
C VAL A 67 10.66 8.26 -4.94
N PRO A 68 11.88 8.83 -4.86
CA PRO A 68 13.06 8.23 -5.49
C PRO A 68 13.38 6.85 -4.91
N LEU A 69 13.93 5.95 -5.74
CA LEU A 69 14.42 4.67 -5.25
C LEU A 69 15.55 4.86 -4.23
N SER A 70 15.56 4.03 -3.18
CA SER A 70 16.61 3.99 -2.14
C SER A 70 16.76 5.24 -1.27
N ASP A 71 15.96 6.30 -1.48
CA ASP A 71 15.97 7.51 -0.65
C ASP A 71 14.75 7.63 0.26
N GLY A 72 14.92 8.29 1.40
CA GLY A 72 13.90 8.38 2.44
C GLY A 72 13.51 7.03 3.04
N VAL A 73 12.52 7.03 3.93
CA VAL A 73 12.05 5.83 4.62
C VAL A 73 11.41 4.84 3.62
N VAL A 74 10.60 5.35 2.70
CA VAL A 74 9.87 4.55 1.71
C VAL A 74 10.80 3.94 0.66
N GLY A 75 11.72 4.72 0.09
CA GLY A 75 12.67 4.22 -0.91
C GLY A 75 13.63 3.18 -0.32
N ARG A 76 14.09 3.35 0.92
CA ARG A 76 14.89 2.33 1.62
C ARG A 76 14.11 1.05 1.91
N ALA A 77 12.87 1.18 2.40
CA ALA A 77 12.00 0.03 2.63
C ALA A 77 11.82 -0.81 1.35
N TYR A 78 11.59 -0.14 0.22
CA TYR A 78 11.47 -0.79 -1.08
C TYR A 78 12.77 -1.47 -1.52
N ALA A 79 13.91 -0.77 -1.44
CA ALA A 79 15.19 -1.30 -1.89
C ALA A 79 15.67 -2.51 -1.06
N GLN A 80 15.37 -2.54 0.24
CA GLN A 80 15.83 -3.58 1.15
C GLN A 80 14.81 -4.73 1.31
N GLY A 81 13.53 -4.50 1.01
CA GLY A 81 12.47 -5.46 1.30
C GLY A 81 12.23 -5.70 2.79
N LEU A 82 12.64 -4.75 3.64
CA LEU A 82 12.58 -4.87 5.10
C LEU A 82 11.78 -3.71 5.73
N PRO A 83 11.02 -3.97 6.82
CA PRO A 83 10.40 -2.91 7.60
C PRO A 83 11.41 -1.86 8.06
N GLN A 84 11.05 -0.59 7.98
CA GLN A 84 11.87 0.53 8.44
C GLN A 84 11.24 1.14 9.68
N THR A 85 12.06 1.41 10.71
CA THR A 85 11.63 2.13 11.91
C THR A 85 12.06 3.59 11.79
N VAL A 86 11.11 4.50 11.98
CA VAL A 86 11.37 5.93 12.14
C VAL A 86 11.38 6.21 13.63
N THR A 87 12.44 6.86 14.12
CA THR A 87 12.61 7.19 15.54
C THR A 87 12.58 8.69 15.73
#